data_AF-A0A354UAY7-F1
#
_entry.id   AF-A0A354UAY7-F1
#
_cell.length_a   1.000
_cell.length_b   1.000
_cell.length_c   1.000
_cell.angle_alpha   90.00
_cell.angle_beta   90.00
_cell.angle_gamma   90.00
#
_symmetry.space_group_name_H-M   'P 1'
#
loop_
_entity.id
_entity.type
_entity.pdbx_description
1 polymer ?
#
loop_
_entity_poly.entity_id
_entity_poly.type
_entity_poly.pdbx_seq_one_letter_code
_entity_poly.pdbx_strand_id
1 'polypeptide(L)'
;MKPGDPIKCPHCGADSFLKKESVMDGWTKVGEVLKCVSCSAVIEDCSKQKTESEKPDLTDRFRQFLGSDGEESVKVDLSKKDCRFCKDCANMVPHPFQLRCALTGQSVNPMDDCAHFKKK
;
A
#
# COMPACT_ATOMS: atom_id res chain seq x y z
N MET A 1 26.07 -16.75 4.53
CA MET A 1 25.90 -15.73 3.47
C MET A 1 24.49 -15.13 3.53
N LYS A 2 24.23 -13.94 2.98
CA LYS A 2 22.86 -13.37 2.96
C LYS A 2 22.09 -13.86 1.72
N PRO A 3 20.76 -14.04 1.80
CA PRO A 3 19.96 -14.31 0.61
C PRO A 3 20.10 -13.16 -0.38
N GLY A 4 20.37 -13.46 -1.65
CA GLY A 4 20.59 -12.46 -2.70
C GLY A 4 22.05 -12.06 -2.95
N ASP A 5 23.02 -12.59 -2.19
CA ASP A 5 24.44 -12.33 -2.49
C ASP A 5 24.86 -13.02 -3.80
N PRO A 6 25.67 -12.34 -4.65
CA PRO A 6 26.27 -12.95 -5.83
C PRO A 6 27.38 -13.92 -5.42
N ILE A 7 27.30 -15.15 -5.89
CA ILE A 7 28.26 -16.21 -5.60
C ILE A 7 28.69 -16.94 -6.87
N LYS A 8 29.95 -17.36 -6.90
CA LYS A 8 30.41 -18.38 -7.84
C LYS A 8 30.08 -19.74 -7.26
N CYS A 9 29.12 -20.43 -7.85
CA CYS A 9 28.66 -21.69 -7.28
C CYS A 9 29.75 -22.76 -7.40
N PRO A 10 30.16 -23.44 -6.31
CA PRO A 10 31.17 -24.49 -6.37
C PRO A 10 30.70 -25.75 -7.11
N HIS A 11 29.38 -25.92 -7.30
CA HIS A 11 28.81 -27.09 -7.96
C HIS A 11 28.67 -26.94 -9.48
N CYS A 12 28.30 -25.76 -9.98
CA CYS A 12 28.10 -25.54 -11.41
C CYS A 12 29.10 -24.55 -12.05
N GLY A 13 29.94 -23.88 -11.25
CA GLY A 13 30.94 -22.93 -11.74
C GLY A 13 30.37 -21.62 -12.31
N ALA A 14 29.05 -21.46 -12.35
CA ALA A 14 28.38 -20.27 -12.85
C ALA A 14 28.26 -19.17 -11.78
N ASP A 15 28.26 -17.92 -12.23
CA ASP A 15 27.85 -16.77 -11.42
C ASP A 15 26.34 -16.89 -11.15
N SER A 16 25.98 -17.01 -9.88
CA SER A 16 24.62 -17.29 -9.44
C SER A 16 24.28 -16.50 -8.19
N PHE A 17 23.00 -16.42 -7.86
CA PHE A 17 22.53 -15.81 -6.63
C PHE A 17 22.11 -16.88 -5.62
N LEU A 18 22.22 -16.56 -4.33
CA LEU A 18 21.71 -17.40 -3.25
C LEU A 18 20.20 -17.25 -3.09
N LYS A 19 19.47 -18.34 -3.32
CA LYS A 19 18.03 -18.46 -3.04
C LYS A 19 17.83 -19.13 -1.68
N LYS A 20 16.92 -18.58 -0.87
CA LYS A 20 16.50 -19.17 0.39
C LYS A 20 15.30 -20.09 0.17
N GLU A 21 15.43 -21.38 0.50
CA GLU A 21 14.32 -22.33 0.46
C GLU A 21 14.08 -22.97 1.83
N SER A 22 12.82 -23.01 2.27
CA SER A 22 12.44 -23.70 3.50
C SER A 22 12.29 -25.20 3.23
N VAL A 23 13.08 -26.01 3.92
CA VAL A 23 12.93 -27.47 3.91
C VAL A 23 11.79 -27.84 4.86
N MET A 24 10.79 -28.53 4.32
CA MET A 24 9.62 -29.03 5.02
C MET A 24 9.75 -30.54 5.20
N ASP A 25 9.44 -31.05 6.39
CA ASP A 25 9.14 -32.47 6.62
C ASP A 25 7.66 -32.58 6.96
N GLY A 26 6.87 -33.09 6.00
CA GLY A 26 5.42 -33.02 6.02
C GLY A 26 4.91 -31.58 6.17
N TRP A 27 4.26 -31.29 7.31
CA TRP A 27 3.66 -29.99 7.63
C TRP A 27 4.56 -29.11 8.51
N THR A 28 5.73 -29.61 8.91
CA THR A 28 6.65 -28.93 9.83
C THR A 28 7.87 -28.37 9.08
N LYS A 29 8.17 -27.08 9.29
CA LYS A 29 9.40 -26.42 8.79
C LYS A 29 10.60 -26.94 9.58
N VAL A 30 11.48 -27.70 8.93
CA VAL A 30 12.66 -28.32 9.57
C VAL A 30 13.88 -27.40 9.52
N GLY A 31 13.98 -26.56 8.49
CA GLY A 31 15.07 -25.60 8.40
C GLY A 31 14.99 -24.74 7.15
N GLU A 32 15.91 -23.79 7.05
CA GLU A 32 16.10 -22.97 5.87
C GLU A 32 17.48 -23.28 5.29
N VAL A 33 17.52 -23.55 3.98
CA VAL A 33 18.76 -23.83 3.26
C VAL A 33 18.96 -22.79 2.17
N LEU A 34 20.21 -22.39 1.98
CA LEU A 34 20.61 -21.52 0.88
C LEU A 34 21.05 -22.38 -0.30
N LYS A 35 20.36 -22.21 -1.43
CA LYS A 35 20.62 -22.92 -2.68
C LYS A 35 21.11 -21.99 -3.77
N CYS A 36 21.91 -22.53 -4.67
CA CYS A 36 22.22 -21.88 -5.94
C CYS A 36 20.96 -21.78 -6.81
N VAL A 37 20.68 -20.60 -7.38
CA VAL A 37 19.56 -20.43 -8.33
C VAL A 37 19.71 -21.30 -9.58
N SER A 38 20.94 -21.51 -10.06
CA SER A 38 21.17 -22.16 -11.36
C SER A 38 21.18 -23.68 -11.28
N CYS A 39 21.79 -24.27 -10.25
CA CYS A 39 21.93 -25.73 -10.13
C CYS A 39 21.16 -26.33 -8.96
N SER A 40 20.45 -25.52 -8.16
CA SER A 40 19.71 -25.93 -6.97
C SER A 40 20.52 -26.66 -5.88
N ALA A 41 21.85 -26.70 -6.03
CA ALA A 41 22.73 -27.30 -5.03
C ALA A 41 22.67 -26.51 -3.71
N VAL A 42 22.67 -27.24 -2.60
CA VAL A 42 22.66 -26.68 -1.24
C VAL A 42 24.08 -26.22 -0.91
N ILE A 43 24.24 -24.94 -0.55
CA ILE A 43 25.55 -24.33 -0.31
C ILE A 43 25.77 -24.15 1.19
N GLU A 44 24.75 -23.71 1.93
CA GLU A 44 24.81 -23.57 3.39
C GLU A 44 23.45 -23.88 4.01
N ASP A 45 23.45 -24.62 5.12
CA ASP A 45 22.27 -24.80 5.96
C ASP A 45 22.20 -23.64 6.97
N CYS A 46 21.18 -22.79 6.86
CA CYS A 46 20.92 -21.73 7.83
C CYS A 46 20.20 -22.29 9.07
N SER A 47 20.78 -23.30 9.72
CA SER A 47 20.09 -24.00 10.80
C SER A 47 20.13 -23.31 12.18
N LYS A 48 20.86 -22.21 12.38
CA LYS A 48 20.97 -21.59 13.72
C LYS A 48 21.17 -20.08 13.72
N GLN A 49 20.22 -19.32 13.20
CA GLN A 49 20.02 -17.94 13.65
C GLN A 49 18.55 -17.72 13.98
N LYS A 50 18.13 -18.22 15.15
CA LYS A 50 17.03 -17.61 15.89
C LYS A 50 17.54 -16.26 16.40
N THR A 51 17.52 -15.25 15.55
CA THR A 51 17.46 -13.88 16.03
C THR A 51 16.01 -13.67 16.47
N GLU A 52 15.80 -13.78 17.79
CA GLU A 52 14.68 -13.14 18.46
C GLU A 52 14.81 -11.63 18.21
N SER A 53 14.35 -11.18 17.05
CA SER A 53 14.08 -9.77 16.85
C SER A 53 12.81 -9.48 17.64
N GLU A 54 12.98 -8.88 18.81
CA GLU A 54 11.92 -8.08 19.44
C GLU A 54 11.26 -7.29 18.33
N LYS A 55 9.98 -7.59 18.06
CA LYS A 55 9.24 -6.92 16.99
C LYS A 55 9.13 -5.47 17.43
N PRO A 56 9.81 -4.51 16.78
CA PRO A 56 9.51 -3.12 17.05
C PRO A 56 8.06 -2.92 16.62
N ASP A 57 7.31 -2.16 17.39
CA ASP A 57 5.92 -1.83 17.06
C ASP A 57 5.89 -1.35 15.60
N LEU A 58 5.32 -2.19 14.72
CA LEU A 58 5.37 -1.95 13.27
C LEU A 58 4.76 -0.59 12.95
N THR A 59 3.77 -0.18 13.75
CA THR A 59 3.12 1.12 13.69
C THR A 59 4.07 2.30 13.79
N ASP A 60 5.14 2.22 14.58
CA ASP A 60 6.07 3.34 14.76
C ASP A 60 7.06 3.47 13.62
N ARG A 61 7.50 2.34 13.05
CA ARG A 61 8.30 2.35 11.81
C ARG A 61 7.49 2.85 10.61
N PHE A 62 6.22 2.48 10.55
CA PHE A 62 5.30 2.98 9.52
C PHE A 62 5.04 4.48 9.65
N ARG A 63 4.92 5.02 10.88
CA ARG A 63 4.79 6.46 11.13
C ARG A 63 6.02 7.25 10.68
N GLN A 64 7.22 6.81 11.07
CA GLN A 64 8.47 7.44 10.63
C GLN A 64 8.65 7.41 9.11
N PHE A 65 8.25 6.31 8.45
CA PHE A 65 8.34 6.21 7.00
C PHE A 65 7.36 7.15 6.28
N LEU A 66 6.14 7.28 6.81
CA LEU A 66 5.12 8.17 6.25
C LEU A 66 5.38 9.65 6.55
N GLY A 67 6.39 9.97 7.38
CA GLY A 67 6.66 11.34 7.84
C GLY A 67 5.53 11.92 8.70
N SER A 68 4.64 11.08 9.22
CA SER A 68 3.45 11.47 9.98
C SER A 68 3.72 11.57 11.49
N ASP A 69 4.96 11.87 11.86
CA ASP A 69 5.36 12.21 13.21
C ASP A 69 4.84 13.62 13.54
N GLY A 70 3.55 13.71 13.85
CA GLY A 70 2.96 14.89 14.47
C GLY A 70 2.56 16.01 13.51
N GLU A 71 1.95 15.69 12.36
CA GLU A 71 1.12 16.71 11.70
C GLU A 71 -0.14 16.92 12.53
N GLU A 72 -0.13 17.97 13.35
CA GLU A 72 -1.34 18.52 13.97
C GLU A 72 -2.39 18.64 12.86
N SER A 73 -3.57 18.05 13.07
CA SER A 73 -4.66 18.11 12.12
C SER A 73 -4.94 19.59 11.81
N VAL A 74 -4.45 20.07 10.65
CA VAL A 74 -4.71 21.42 10.19
C VAL A 74 -6.23 21.48 9.99
N LYS A 75 -6.93 22.11 10.94
CA LYS A 75 -8.35 22.37 10.81
C LYS A 75 -8.49 23.45 9.75
N VAL A 76 -8.61 23.01 8.51
CA VAL A 76 -8.98 23.87 7.39
C VAL A 76 -10.42 24.29 7.66
N ASP A 77 -10.59 25.51 8.15
CA ASP A 77 -11.91 26.14 8.26
C ASP A 77 -12.41 26.45 6.84
N LEU A 78 -13.06 25.47 6.23
CA LEU A 78 -13.73 25.64 4.94
C LEU A 78 -14.77 26.75 5.10
N SER A 79 -14.65 27.80 4.30
CA SER A 79 -15.60 28.91 4.34
C SER A 79 -16.97 28.42 3.90
N LYS A 80 -18.06 29.04 4.39
CA LYS A 80 -19.44 28.70 3.96
C LYS A 80 -19.66 28.86 2.44
N LYS A 81 -18.74 29.51 1.73
CA LYS A 81 -18.74 29.65 0.27
C LYS A 81 -18.20 28.41 -0.45
N ASP A 82 -17.33 27.64 0.21
CA ASP A 82 -16.64 26.47 -0.37
C ASP A 82 -17.53 25.21 -0.37
N CYS A 83 -18.73 25.31 0.22
CA CYS A 83 -19.74 24.24 0.28
C CYS A 83 -20.96 24.53 -0.60
N ARG A 84 -20.79 25.19 -1.75
CA ARG A 84 -21.88 25.55 -2.68
C ARG A 84 -21.98 24.59 -3.87
N PHE A 85 -21.96 23.30 -3.58
CA PHE A 85 -21.99 22.27 -4.62
C PHE A 85 -23.41 21.93 -5.06
N CYS A 86 -23.59 21.63 -6.35
CA CYS A 86 -24.89 21.17 -6.88
C CYS A 86 -25.43 19.95 -6.10
N LYS A 87 -24.57 19.09 -5.54
CA LYS A 87 -24.97 17.98 -4.65
C LYS A 87 -25.83 18.44 -3.46
N ASP A 88 -25.49 19.57 -2.88
CA ASP A 88 -26.12 20.13 -1.69
C ASP A 88 -27.22 21.14 -2.03
N CYS A 89 -27.54 21.28 -3.33
CA CYS A 89 -28.50 22.23 -3.85
C CYS A 89 -29.91 21.64 -3.89
N ALA A 90 -30.90 22.38 -3.40
CA ALA A 90 -32.32 22.01 -3.45
C ALA A 90 -32.84 21.86 -4.90
N ASN A 91 -32.20 22.51 -5.87
CA ASN A 91 -32.62 22.53 -7.27
C ASN A 91 -32.02 21.39 -8.10
N MET A 92 -31.14 20.55 -7.53
CA MET A 92 -30.59 19.40 -8.21
C MET A 92 -31.62 18.27 -8.23
N VAL A 93 -31.97 17.81 -9.43
CA VAL A 93 -32.85 16.66 -9.63
C VAL A 93 -31.98 15.42 -9.79
N PRO A 94 -31.95 14.50 -8.79
CA PRO A 94 -31.20 13.27 -8.91
C PRO A 94 -31.93 12.33 -9.88
N HIS A 95 -31.30 12.06 -11.02
CA HIS A 95 -31.77 11.04 -11.96
C HIS A 95 -30.63 10.04 -12.20
N PRO A 96 -30.92 8.72 -12.26
CA PRO A 96 -29.88 7.67 -12.32
C PRO A 96 -28.87 7.82 -13.46
N PHE A 97 -29.28 8.39 -14.58
CA PHE A 97 -28.43 8.52 -15.78
C PHE A 97 -27.87 9.93 -16.00
N GLN A 98 -28.53 10.97 -15.50
CA GLN A 98 -28.15 12.35 -15.80
C GLN A 98 -28.69 13.31 -14.76
N LEU A 99 -27.81 13.88 -13.95
CA LEU A 99 -28.17 14.93 -13.01
C LEU A 99 -28.53 16.20 -13.78
N ARG A 100 -29.65 16.81 -13.41
CA ARG A 100 -30.15 18.03 -14.05
C ARG A 100 -30.48 19.09 -13.03
N CYS A 101 -30.33 20.35 -13.43
CA CYS A 101 -30.79 21.49 -12.64
C CYS A 101 -32.25 21.81 -12.98
N ALA A 102 -33.12 21.90 -11.98
CA ALA A 102 -34.53 22.26 -12.17
C ALA A 102 -34.73 23.70 -12.71
N LEU A 103 -33.77 24.60 -12.46
CA LEU A 103 -33.86 26.00 -12.88
C LEU A 103 -33.47 26.20 -14.35
N THR A 104 -32.35 25.59 -14.77
CA THR A 104 -31.78 25.80 -16.12
C THR A 104 -32.08 24.66 -17.08
N GLY A 105 -32.53 23.49 -16.59
CA GLY A 105 -32.79 22.29 -17.40
C GLY A 105 -31.52 21.61 -17.94
N GLN A 106 -30.34 22.19 -17.69
CA GLN A 106 -29.05 21.68 -18.12
C GLN A 106 -28.60 20.50 -17.26
N SER A 107 -27.74 19.66 -17.84
CA SER A 107 -27.02 18.64 -17.08
C SER A 107 -25.91 19.27 -16.26
N VAL A 108 -25.83 18.89 -15.00
CA VAL A 108 -24.86 19.41 -14.03
C VAL A 108 -24.13 18.25 -13.37
N ASN A 109 -22.90 18.49 -12.92
CA ASN A 109 -22.15 17.56 -12.07
C ASN A 109 -22.37 17.88 -10.60
N PRO A 110 -22.22 16.90 -9.68
CA PRO A 110 -22.40 17.12 -8.24
C PRO A 110 -21.47 18.19 -7.66
N MET A 111 -20.28 18.36 -8.25
CA MET A 111 -19.24 19.30 -7.80
C MET A 111 -19.29 20.66 -8.49
N ASP A 112 -20.25 20.89 -9.40
CA ASP A 112 -20.40 22.20 -10.02
C ASP A 112 -20.95 23.21 -9.01
N ASP A 113 -20.52 24.46 -9.11
CA ASP A 113 -21.01 25.60 -8.33
C ASP A 113 -21.79 26.59 -9.21
N CYS A 114 -22.77 27.28 -8.62
CA CYS A 114 -23.51 28.31 -9.33
C CYS A 114 -24.00 29.43 -8.40
N ALA A 115 -24.24 30.62 -8.98
CA ALA A 115 -24.77 31.77 -8.24
C ALA A 115 -26.20 31.54 -7.71
N HIS A 116 -26.95 30.62 -8.29
CA HIS A 116 -28.33 30.29 -7.90
C HIS A 116 -28.41 29.17 -6.86
N PHE A 117 -27.30 28.82 -6.20
CA PHE A 117 -27.24 27.79 -5.18
C PHE A 117 -28.22 28.10 -4.02
N LYS A 118 -29.09 27.14 -3.72
CA LYS A 118 -29.96 27.14 -2.55
C LYS A 118 -29.71 25.86 -1.79
N LYS A 119 -29.31 25.96 -0.52
CA LYS A 119 -29.04 24.80 0.33
C LYS A 119 -30.31 23.96 0.52
N LYS A 120 -30.18 22.64 0.36
CA LYS A 120 -31.22 21.65 0.65
C LYS A 120 -31.50 21.51 2.15
#